data_AF-A0A7W9V5E0-F1
#
_entry.id   AF-A0A7W9V5E0-F1
#
_cell.length_a   1.000
_cell.length_b   1.000
_cell.length_c   1.000
_cell.angle_alpha   90.00
_cell.angle_beta   90.00
_cell.angle_gamma   90.00
#
_symmetry.space_group_name_H-M   'P 1'
#
loop_
_entity.id
_entity.type
_entity.pdbx_description
1 polymer ?
#
loop_
_entity_poly.entity_id
_entity_poly.type
_entity_poly.pdbx_seq_one_letter_code
_entity_poly.pdbx_strand_id
1 'polypeptide(L)'
;MLRPSYDTCITAAGGATPAMLQCISDEHAYQDQRLNTAYKAAMAKLGETEQHALRERQRKWIAERDEKCVADPDGGQAERVDAAECRLEMTARRADELEAH
;
A
#
# COMPACT_ATOMS: atom_id res chain seq x y z
N MET A 1 8.37 2.94 -4.55
CA MET A 1 9.38 1.85 -4.71
C MET A 1 9.37 0.91 -3.50
N LEU A 2 9.54 -0.42 -3.69
CA LEU A 2 9.65 -1.41 -2.60
C LEU A 2 11.09 -1.54 -2.09
N ARG A 3 11.27 -1.93 -0.83
CA ARG A 3 12.62 -2.11 -0.24
C ARG A 3 13.28 -3.41 -0.75
N PRO A 4 14.61 -3.45 -0.95
CA PRO A 4 15.32 -4.70 -1.28
C PRO A 4 15.13 -5.84 -0.25
N SER A 5 14.81 -5.49 1.01
CA SER A 5 14.47 -6.46 2.05
C SER A 5 13.20 -7.25 1.74
N TYR A 6 12.25 -6.67 0.99
CA TYR A 6 11.05 -7.36 0.53
C TYR A 6 11.41 -8.49 -0.44
N ASP A 7 12.21 -8.21 -1.48
CA ASP A 7 12.63 -9.21 -2.48
C ASP A 7 13.42 -10.36 -1.83
N THR A 8 14.28 -10.02 -0.87
CA THR A 8 15.04 -11.01 -0.08
C THR A 8 14.09 -11.90 0.73
N CYS A 9 13.07 -11.31 1.36
CA CYS A 9 12.08 -12.04 2.15
C CYS A 9 11.23 -12.97 1.27
N ILE A 10 10.71 -12.48 0.14
CA ILE A 10 9.92 -13.28 -0.81
C ILE A 10 10.73 -14.45 -1.36
N THR A 11 12.00 -14.23 -1.70
CA THR A 11 12.90 -15.32 -2.15
C THR A 11 13.09 -16.36 -1.04
N ALA A 12 13.32 -15.92 0.20
CA ALA A 12 13.50 -16.82 1.34
C ALA A 12 12.21 -17.57 1.73
N ALA A 13 11.03 -17.00 1.45
CA ALA A 13 9.75 -17.65 1.70
C ALA A 13 9.57 -18.94 0.87
N GLY A 14 10.28 -19.09 -0.25
CA GLY A 14 10.33 -20.34 -1.01
C GLY A 14 8.97 -20.86 -1.49
N GLY A 15 8.02 -19.96 -1.76
CA GLY A 15 6.64 -20.30 -2.16
C GLY A 15 5.71 -20.69 -1.00
N ALA A 16 6.17 -20.66 0.25
CA ALA A 16 5.29 -20.87 1.40
C ALA A 16 4.38 -19.66 1.60
N THR A 17 3.09 -19.82 1.28
CA THR A 17 2.09 -18.72 1.34
C THR A 17 2.09 -17.97 2.68
N PRO A 18 2.12 -18.62 3.86
CA PRO A 18 2.15 -17.87 5.13
C PRO A 18 3.38 -16.97 5.27
N ALA A 19 4.55 -17.42 4.80
CA ALA A 19 5.78 -16.63 4.83
C ALA A 19 5.74 -15.48 3.81
N MET A 20 5.20 -15.72 2.62
CA MET A 20 5.00 -14.66 1.61
C MET A 20 4.07 -13.56 2.15
N LEU A 21 2.93 -13.94 2.73
CA LEU A 21 1.99 -12.99 3.33
C LEU A 21 2.62 -12.16 4.45
N GLN A 22 3.51 -12.76 5.25
CA GLN A 22 4.27 -12.02 6.26
C GLN A 22 5.19 -10.98 5.61
N CYS A 23 5.96 -11.36 4.58
CA CYS A 23 6.82 -10.43 3.85
C CYS A 23 6.02 -9.25 3.26
N ILE A 24 4.86 -9.55 2.65
CA ILE A 24 3.97 -8.54 2.07
C ILE A 24 3.42 -7.61 3.14
N SER A 25 3.00 -8.16 4.28
CA SER A 25 2.49 -7.38 5.41
C SER A 25 3.55 -6.44 5.98
N ASP A 26 4.78 -6.92 6.17
CA ASP A 26 5.88 -6.12 6.73
C ASP A 26 6.30 -4.99 5.78
N GLU A 27 6.31 -5.26 4.48
CA GLU A 27 6.54 -4.22 3.48
C GLU A 27 5.36 -3.25 3.41
N HIS A 28 4.12 -3.73 3.43
CA HIS A 28 2.93 -2.89 3.38
C HIS A 28 2.89 -1.92 4.57
N ALA A 29 3.20 -2.39 5.78
CA ALA A 29 3.28 -1.54 6.96
C ALA A 29 4.31 -0.40 6.80
N TYR A 30 5.48 -0.69 6.24
CA TYR A 30 6.48 0.33 5.93
C TYR A 30 5.99 1.34 4.87
N GLN A 31 5.37 0.85 3.80
CA GLN A 31 4.86 1.69 2.72
C GLN A 31 3.70 2.58 3.18
N ASP A 32 2.82 2.06 4.05
CA ASP A 32 1.73 2.83 4.66
C ASP A 32 2.28 3.94 5.59
N GLN A 33 3.31 3.65 6.38
CA GLN A 33 3.98 4.67 7.17
C GLN A 33 4.61 5.76 6.28
N ARG A 34 5.24 5.38 5.17
CA ARG A 34 5.80 6.33 4.19
C ARG A 34 4.70 7.22 3.60
N LEU A 35 3.61 6.61 3.14
CA LEU A 35 2.44 7.31 2.61
C LEU A 35 1.88 8.32 3.62
N ASN A 36 1.67 7.91 4.88
CA ASN A 36 1.12 8.79 5.90
C ASN A 36 2.06 9.96 6.24
N THR A 37 3.37 9.73 6.18
CA THR A 37 4.38 10.79 6.37
C THR A 37 4.31 11.80 5.23
N ALA A 38 4.31 11.32 3.97
CA ALA A 38 4.19 12.16 2.79
C ALA A 38 2.86 12.94 2.76
N TYR A 39 1.75 12.29 3.10
CA TYR A 39 0.43 12.93 3.21
C TYR A 39 0.45 14.10 4.20
N LYS A 40 1.01 13.89 5.40
CA LYS A 40 1.13 14.97 6.42
C LYS A 40 2.01 16.11 5.93
N ALA A 41 3.13 15.81 5.28
CA ALA A 41 4.02 16.81 4.71
C ALA A 41 3.34 17.64 3.61
N ALA A 42 2.60 16.99 2.71
CA ALA A 42 1.82 17.67 1.68
C ALA A 42 0.72 18.55 2.30
N MET A 43 -0.05 18.03 3.25
CA MET A 43 -1.10 18.79 3.95
C MET A 43 -0.56 20.07 4.61
N ALA A 44 0.63 20.01 5.22
CA ALA A 44 1.25 21.15 5.88
C ALA A 44 1.64 22.31 4.95
N LYS A 45 1.81 22.04 3.64
CA LYS A 45 2.16 23.05 2.63
C LYS A 45 0.93 23.72 1.99
N LEU A 46 -0.27 23.17 2.19
CA LEU A 46 -1.48 23.55 1.47
C LEU A 46 -2.38 24.50 2.27
N GLY A 47 -3.13 25.35 1.56
CA GLY A 47 -4.22 26.13 2.15
C GLY A 47 -5.45 25.28 2.48
N GLU A 48 -6.40 25.80 3.28
CA GLU A 48 -7.54 25.04 3.80
C GLU A 48 -8.38 24.35 2.71
N THR A 49 -8.71 25.06 1.63
CA THR A 49 -9.46 24.51 0.49
C THR A 49 -8.72 23.34 -0.17
N GLU A 50 -7.40 23.46 -0.33
CA GLU A 50 -6.57 22.43 -0.95
C GLU A 50 -6.37 21.23 -0.02
N GLN A 51 -6.24 21.46 1.28
CA GLN A 51 -6.22 20.41 2.30
C GLN A 51 -7.51 19.60 2.29
N HIS A 52 -8.67 20.26 2.20
CA HIS A 52 -9.95 19.58 2.08
C HIS A 52 -9.99 18.72 0.80
N ALA A 53 -9.59 19.29 -0.34
CA ALA A 53 -9.54 18.56 -1.61
C ALA A 53 -8.57 17.36 -1.56
N LEU A 54 -7.39 17.50 -0.93
CA LEU A 54 -6.43 16.41 -0.79
C LEU A 54 -6.96 15.29 0.11
N ARG A 55 -7.63 15.63 1.21
CA ARG A 55 -8.27 14.66 2.10
C ARG A 55 -9.33 13.84 1.38
N GLU A 56 -10.20 14.47 0.60
CA GLU A 56 -11.23 13.77 -0.17
C GLU A 56 -10.63 12.87 -1.25
N ARG A 57 -9.58 13.35 -1.97
CA ARG A 57 -8.82 12.49 -2.91
C ARG A 57 -8.23 11.27 -2.20
N GLN A 58 -7.66 11.45 -1.01
CA GLN A 58 -7.06 10.34 -0.27
C GLN A 58 -8.10 9.32 0.20
N ARG A 59 -9.27 9.77 0.66
CA ARG A 59 -10.38 8.88 1.05
C ARG A 59 -10.92 8.07 -0.13
N LYS A 60 -11.11 8.74 -1.27
CA LYS A 60 -11.53 8.07 -2.51
C LYS A 60 -10.53 7.00 -2.95
N TRP A 61 -9.25 7.33 -2.91
CA TRP A 61 -8.17 6.38 -3.20
C TRP A 61 -8.18 5.15 -2.28
N ILE A 62 -8.42 5.33 -0.97
CA ILE A 62 -8.53 4.20 -0.02
C ILE A 62 -9.68 3.28 -0.44
N ALA A 63 -10.86 3.84 -0.73
CA ALA A 63 -12.01 3.05 -1.17
C ALA A 63 -11.72 2.29 -2.47
N GLU A 64 -11.09 2.95 -3.46
CA GLU A 64 -10.70 2.32 -4.72
C GLU A 64 -9.67 1.20 -4.52
N ARG A 65 -8.69 1.38 -3.62
CA ARG A 65 -7.72 0.33 -3.27
C ARG A 65 -8.41 -0.87 -2.63
N ASP A 66 -9.29 -0.63 -1.67
CA ASP A 66 -9.92 -1.70 -0.91
C ASP A 66 -10.93 -2.51 -1.76
N GLU A 67 -11.62 -1.84 -2.68
CA GLU A 67 -12.48 -2.48 -3.69
C GLU A 67 -11.65 -3.28 -4.70
N LYS A 68 -10.57 -2.71 -5.22
CA LYS A 68 -9.76 -3.36 -6.26
C LYS A 68 -8.97 -4.55 -5.75
N CYS A 69 -8.51 -4.51 -4.51
CA CYS A 69 -7.64 -5.51 -3.92
C CYS A 69 -8.41 -6.46 -2.97
N VAL A 70 -9.69 -6.70 -3.20
CA VAL A 70 -10.46 -7.69 -2.45
C VAL A 70 -10.09 -9.10 -2.93
N ALA A 71 -9.82 -10.02 -2.01
CA ALA A 71 -9.69 -11.43 -2.35
C ALA A 71 -11.09 -12.06 -2.44
N ASP A 72 -11.29 -12.96 -3.40
CA ASP A 72 -12.49 -13.82 -3.41
C ASP A 72 -12.57 -14.60 -2.07
N PRO A 73 -13.65 -14.47 -1.28
CA PRO A 73 -13.82 -15.22 -0.04
C PRO A 73 -13.79 -16.74 -0.23
N ASP A 74 -14.24 -17.22 -1.39
CA ASP A 74 -14.22 -18.64 -1.78
C ASP A 74 -12.91 -19.00 -2.51
N GLY A 75 -12.03 -18.02 -2.70
CA GLY A 75 -10.73 -18.15 -3.34
C GLY A 75 -9.69 -18.89 -2.49
N GLY A 76 -8.68 -19.42 -3.18
CA GLY A 76 -7.56 -20.12 -2.58
C GLY A 76 -6.53 -19.19 -1.92
N GLN A 77 -5.45 -19.80 -1.41
CA GLN A 77 -4.35 -19.06 -0.78
C GLN A 77 -3.63 -18.11 -1.75
N ALA A 78 -3.57 -18.45 -3.04
CA ALA A 78 -2.96 -17.59 -4.07
C ALA A 78 -3.71 -16.26 -4.20
N GLU A 79 -5.05 -16.28 -4.26
CA GLU A 79 -5.88 -15.07 -4.32
C GLU A 79 -5.63 -14.12 -3.13
N ARG A 80 -5.37 -14.69 -1.95
CA ARG A 80 -5.04 -13.90 -0.75
C ARG A 80 -3.69 -13.22 -0.86
N VAL A 81 -2.71 -13.88 -1.48
CA VAL A 81 -1.39 -13.31 -1.78
C VAL A 81 -1.55 -12.18 -2.78
N ASP A 82 -2.24 -12.43 -3.90
CA ASP A 82 -2.46 -11.45 -4.96
C ASP A 82 -3.17 -10.18 -4.44
N ALA A 83 -4.21 -10.37 -3.61
CA ALA A 83 -4.92 -9.27 -2.97
C ALA A 83 -4.04 -8.47 -1.98
N ALA A 84 -3.12 -9.14 -1.28
CA ALA A 84 -2.18 -8.47 -0.37
C ALA A 84 -1.11 -7.69 -1.16
N GLU A 85 -0.56 -8.27 -2.24
CA GLU A 85 0.39 -7.63 -3.13
C GLU A 85 -0.24 -6.41 -3.83
N CYS A 86 -1.47 -6.53 -4.31
CA CYS A 86 -2.23 -5.40 -4.88
C CYS A 86 -2.30 -4.21 -3.90
N ARG A 87 -2.65 -4.45 -2.63
CA ARG A 87 -2.69 -3.39 -1.60
C ARG A 87 -1.32 -2.77 -1.38
N LEU A 88 -0.27 -3.60 -1.34
CA LEU A 88 1.11 -3.17 -1.17
C LEU A 88 1.54 -2.24 -2.31
N GLU A 89 1.38 -2.67 -3.56
CA GLU A 89 1.80 -1.90 -4.73
C GLU A 89 1.05 -0.57 -4.86
N MET A 90 -0.28 -0.57 -4.66
CA MET A 90 -1.08 0.64 -4.70
C MET A 90 -0.66 1.64 -3.60
N THR A 91 -0.38 1.15 -2.40
CA THR A 91 0.08 1.98 -1.27
C THR A 91 1.47 2.55 -1.55
N ALA A 92 2.40 1.74 -2.08
CA ALA A 92 3.73 2.18 -2.46
C ALA A 92 3.69 3.26 -3.54
N ARG A 93 2.88 3.06 -4.58
CA ARG A 93 2.69 4.05 -5.66
C ARG A 93 2.09 5.35 -5.14
N ARG A 94 1.11 5.26 -4.24
CA ARG A 94 0.47 6.45 -3.67
C ARG A 94 1.42 7.26 -2.80
N ALA A 95 2.32 6.59 -2.08
CA ALA A 95 3.41 7.28 -1.38
C ALA A 95 4.29 8.06 -2.36
N ASP A 96 4.73 7.43 -3.45
CA ASP A 96 5.57 8.08 -4.47
C ASP A 96 4.85 9.30 -5.10
N GLU A 97 3.54 9.22 -5.36
CA GLU A 97 2.73 10.34 -5.85
C GLU A 97 2.67 11.53 -4.87
N LEU A 98 2.54 11.25 -3.57
CA LEU A 98 2.49 12.29 -2.54
C LEU A 98 3.85 12.92 -2.28
N GLU A 99 4.94 12.17 -2.43
CA GLU A 99 6.32 12.66 -2.28
C GLU A 99 6.75 13.57 -3.44
N ALA A 100 6.15 13.41 -4.62
CA ALA A 100 6.36 14.26 -5.78
C ALA A 100 5.67 15.64 -5.70
N HIS A 101 4.91 15.91 -4.62
CA HIS A 101 4.18 17.16 -4.37
C HIS A 101 4.86 18.07 -3.31
#